data_AF-X0SIH5-F1
#
_entry.id   AF-X0SIH5-F1
#
_cell.length_a   1.000
_cell.length_b   1.000
_cell.length_c   1.000
_cell.angle_alpha   90.00
_cell.angle_beta   90.00
_cell.angle_gamma   90.00
#
_symmetry.space_group_name_H-M   'P 1'
#
loop_
_entity.id
_entity.type
_entity.pdbx_description
1 polymer ?
#
loop_
_entity_poly.entity_id
_entity_poly.type
_entity_poly.pdbx_seq_one_letter_code
_entity_poly.pdbx_strand_id
1 'polypeptide(L)'
;EFALLTKNYYKNIALVGDAAVQVKPLTGGGIFYGLKSAELLAKCIRDKKLDEYDRLLKRKFGKEIKFALKARKFYEEINKKELKNIFMLFKKNAGFIEKVANFENHSVIFIEILKNPKIFRDARQILSRNIGKLLF
;
A
#
# COMPACT_ATOMS: atom_id res chain seq x y z
N GLU A 1 6.40 -9.07 -10.07
CA GLU A 1 4.93 -9.09 -9.89
C GLU A 1 4.59 -9.27 -8.41
N PHE A 2 3.56 -8.60 -7.90
CA PHE A 2 3.05 -8.85 -6.54
C PHE A 2 1.81 -9.74 -6.65
N ALA A 3 1.83 -10.86 -5.95
CA ALA A 3 0.91 -11.98 -6.20
C ALA A 3 -0.55 -11.74 -5.80
N LEU A 4 -0.85 -10.67 -5.06
CA LEU A 4 -2.23 -10.20 -4.82
C LEU A 4 -2.89 -9.55 -6.05
N LEU A 5 -2.16 -9.41 -7.16
CA LEU A 5 -2.66 -8.95 -8.46
C LEU A 5 -2.66 -10.06 -9.52
N THR A 6 -2.21 -11.27 -9.18
CA THR A 6 -2.20 -12.45 -10.05
C THR A 6 -3.26 -13.46 -9.58
N LYS A 7 -3.34 -14.58 -10.28
CA LYS A 7 -4.32 -15.63 -9.99
C LYS A 7 -3.86 -16.47 -8.79
N ASN A 8 -4.64 -16.49 -7.71
CA ASN A 8 -4.34 -17.22 -6.46
C ASN A 8 -5.18 -18.50 -6.29
N TYR A 9 -6.00 -18.85 -7.29
CA TYR A 9 -6.70 -20.12 -7.32
C TYR A 9 -6.66 -20.76 -8.71
N TYR A 10 -6.73 -22.08 -8.79
CA TYR A 10 -6.89 -22.81 -10.04
C TYR A 10 -7.63 -24.12 -9.77
N LYS A 11 -8.79 -24.31 -10.42
CA LYS A 11 -9.68 -25.44 -10.16
C LYS A 11 -10.01 -25.55 -8.67
N ASN A 12 -9.49 -26.56 -7.97
CA ASN A 12 -9.66 -26.84 -6.55
C ASN A 12 -8.42 -26.51 -5.70
N ILE A 13 -7.44 -25.81 -6.26
CA ILE A 13 -6.19 -25.41 -5.59
C ILE A 13 -6.25 -23.92 -5.32
N ALA A 14 -5.77 -23.49 -4.15
CA ALA A 14 -5.59 -22.08 -3.81
C ALA A 14 -4.27 -21.84 -3.07
N LEU A 15 -3.68 -20.66 -3.28
CA LEU A 15 -2.49 -20.19 -2.58
C LEU A 15 -2.87 -19.12 -1.55
N VAL A 16 -2.17 -19.11 -0.42
CA VAL A 16 -2.39 -18.16 0.67
C VAL A 16 -1.08 -17.90 1.43
N GLY A 17 -0.98 -16.74 2.08
CA GLY A 17 0.21 -16.33 2.82
C GLY A 17 1.43 -16.22 1.91
N ASP A 18 2.56 -16.73 2.40
CA ASP A 18 3.85 -16.64 1.70
C ASP A 18 3.86 -17.40 0.37
N ALA A 19 3.15 -18.53 0.29
CA ALA A 19 2.99 -19.28 -0.96
C ALA A 19 2.30 -18.44 -2.07
N ALA A 20 1.50 -17.46 -1.66
CA ALA A 20 0.85 -16.49 -2.52
C ALA A 20 1.53 -15.10 -2.47
N VAL A 21 2.74 -14.97 -1.94
CA VAL A 21 3.51 -13.71 -1.79
C VAL A 21 2.63 -12.55 -1.26
N GLN A 22 1.78 -12.86 -0.27
CA GLN A 22 0.80 -11.92 0.28
C GLN A 22 1.46 -11.02 1.32
N VAL A 23 2.33 -10.14 0.84
CA VAL A 23 3.09 -9.19 1.66
C VAL A 23 2.78 -7.76 1.26
N LYS A 24 2.86 -6.86 2.24
CA LYS A 24 2.78 -5.43 2.03
C LYS A 24 3.99 -4.94 1.22
N PRO A 25 3.80 -4.38 0.01
CA PRO A 25 4.93 -4.08 -0.87
C PRO A 25 5.96 -3.08 -0.33
N LEU A 26 5.51 -2.16 0.53
CA LEU A 26 6.34 -1.07 1.04
C LEU A 26 7.16 -1.47 2.28
N THR A 27 6.63 -2.33 3.15
CA THR A 27 7.27 -2.67 4.43
C THR A 27 7.68 -4.14 4.54
N GLY A 28 7.22 -5.00 3.63
CA GLY A 28 7.41 -6.44 3.71
C GLY A 28 6.50 -7.17 4.71
N GLY A 29 5.60 -6.46 5.41
CA GLY A 29 4.71 -7.08 6.40
C GLY A 29 3.72 -8.07 5.78
N GLY A 30 3.79 -9.35 6.16
CA GLY A 30 2.93 -10.42 5.64
C GLY A 30 1.80 -10.88 6.56
N ILE A 31 1.91 -10.67 7.88
CA ILE A 31 0.97 -11.25 8.87
C ILE A 31 -0.48 -10.83 8.61
N PHE A 32 -0.76 -9.52 8.53
CA PHE A 32 -2.12 -9.02 8.27
C PHE A 32 -2.66 -9.51 6.92
N TYR A 33 -1.82 -9.45 5.88
CA TYR A 33 -2.20 -9.83 4.52
C TYR A 33 -2.49 -11.32 4.41
N GLY A 34 -1.65 -12.18 4.99
CA GLY A 34 -1.84 -13.62 5.04
C GLY A 34 -3.09 -14.00 5.83
N LEU A 35 -3.26 -13.46 7.04
CA LEU A 35 -4.44 -13.76 7.89
C LEU A 35 -5.74 -13.33 7.20
N LYS A 36 -5.77 -12.11 6.66
CA LYS A 36 -6.99 -11.61 6.03
C LYS A 36 -7.29 -12.33 4.71
N SER A 37 -6.28 -12.77 3.98
CA SER A 37 -6.45 -13.62 2.80
C SER A 37 -6.96 -15.01 3.17
N ALA A 38 -6.44 -15.61 4.25
CA ALA A 38 -6.95 -16.89 4.76
C ALA A 38 -8.43 -16.81 5.16
N GLU A 39 -8.85 -15.72 5.81
CA GLU A 39 -10.26 -15.47 6.13
C GLU A 39 -11.14 -15.42 4.85
N LEU A 40 -10.68 -14.72 3.82
CA LEU A 40 -11.38 -14.62 2.54
C LEU A 40 -11.44 -15.98 1.82
N LEU A 41 -10.34 -16.75 1.85
CA LEU A 41 -10.27 -18.09 1.27
C LEU A 41 -11.24 -19.05 1.99
N ALA A 42 -11.24 -19.03 3.33
CA ALA A 42 -12.15 -19.86 4.13
C ALA A 42 -13.62 -19.58 3.81
N LYS A 43 -13.98 -18.31 3.62
CA LYS A 43 -15.31 -17.91 3.15
C LYS A 43 -15.63 -18.50 1.76
N CYS A 44 -14.71 -18.38 0.81
CA CYS A 44 -14.88 -18.94 -0.53
C CYS A 44 -15.05 -20.46 -0.53
N ILE A 45 -14.29 -21.18 0.29
CA ILE A 45 -14.40 -22.64 0.43
C ILE A 45 -15.77 -23.02 1.01
N ARG A 46 -16.17 -22.40 2.11
CA ARG A 46 -17.46 -22.66 2.76
C ARG A 46 -18.64 -22.40 1.80
N ASP A 47 -18.58 -21.31 1.05
CA ASP A 47 -19.66 -20.89 0.16
C ASP A 47 -19.60 -21.60 -1.21
N LYS A 48 -18.66 -22.54 -1.42
CA LYS A 48 -18.38 -23.24 -2.70
C LYS A 48 -18.15 -22.28 -3.88
N LYS A 49 -17.48 -21.16 -3.62
CA LYS A 49 -17.19 -20.06 -4.57
C LYS A 49 -15.71 -19.73 -4.57
N LEU A 50 -14.87 -20.71 -4.92
CA LEU A 50 -13.42 -20.52 -4.92
C LEU A 50 -12.96 -19.54 -6.02
N ASP A 51 -13.72 -19.47 -7.10
CA ASP A 51 -13.54 -18.54 -8.21
C ASP A 51 -13.63 -17.06 -7.84
N GLU A 52 -14.28 -16.76 -6.72
CA GLU A 52 -14.43 -15.41 -6.17
C GLU A 52 -13.19 -14.93 -5.40
N TYR A 53 -12.27 -15.82 -5.04
CA TYR A 53 -11.17 -15.52 -4.11
C TYR A 53 -10.29 -14.36 -4.61
N ASP A 54 -9.86 -14.41 -5.88
CA ASP A 54 -9.03 -13.34 -6.48
C ASP A 54 -9.75 -11.99 -6.50
N ARG A 55 -11.05 -12.00 -6.80
CA ARG A 55 -11.88 -10.78 -6.81
C ARG A 55 -11.95 -10.18 -5.41
N LEU A 56 -12.11 -11.01 -4.37
CA LEU A 56 -12.15 -10.57 -2.98
C LEU A 56 -10.81 -10.01 -2.52
N LEU A 57 -9.70 -10.67 -2.85
CA LEU A 57 -8.34 -10.18 -2.57
C LEU A 57 -8.10 -8.83 -3.24
N LYS A 58 -8.39 -8.71 -4.54
CA LYS A 58 -8.24 -7.47 -5.31
C LYS A 58 -9.09 -6.35 -4.74
N ARG A 59 -10.32 -6.65 -4.31
CA ARG A 59 -11.21 -5.67 -3.66
C ARG A 59 -10.66 -5.23 -2.31
N LYS A 60 -10.09 -6.14 -1.52
CA LYS A 60 -9.57 -5.84 -0.17
C LYS A 60 -8.25 -5.07 -0.21
N PHE A 61 -7.31 -5.46 -1.07
CA PHE A 61 -5.93 -4.96 -1.02
C PHE A 61 -5.52 -4.14 -2.25
N GLY A 62 -6.22 -4.26 -3.37
CA GLY A 62 -5.72 -3.80 -4.67
C GLY A 62 -5.42 -2.30 -4.75
N LYS A 63 -6.21 -1.45 -4.10
CA LYS A 63 -5.94 0.01 -4.05
C LYS A 63 -4.67 0.32 -3.26
N GLU A 64 -4.54 -0.27 -2.07
CA GLU A 64 -3.40 -0.04 -1.20
C GLU A 64 -2.10 -0.60 -1.77
N ILE A 65 -2.14 -1.78 -2.41
CA ILE A 65 -0.99 -2.35 -3.10
C ILE A 65 -0.50 -1.43 -4.21
N LYS A 66 -1.40 -0.96 -5.08
CA LYS A 66 -1.02 -0.03 -6.16
C LYS A 66 -0.38 1.23 -5.61
N PHE A 67 -0.91 1.76 -4.51
CA PHE A 67 -0.32 2.90 -3.81
C PHE A 67 1.08 2.57 -3.27
N ALA A 68 1.21 1.47 -2.51
CA ALA A 68 2.46 1.03 -1.89
C ALA A 68 3.57 0.79 -2.93
N LEU A 69 3.23 0.26 -4.11
CA LEU A 69 4.18 0.07 -5.21
C LEU A 69 4.69 1.38 -5.78
N LYS A 70 3.81 2.36 -5.99
CA LYS A 70 4.21 3.70 -6.43
C LYS A 70 5.07 4.40 -5.38
N ALA A 71 4.66 4.31 -4.10
CA ALA A 71 5.42 4.87 -2.99
C ALA A 71 6.82 4.24 -2.86
N ARG A 72 6.93 2.93 -3.05
CA ARG A 72 8.21 2.22 -3.06
C ARG A 72 9.11 2.67 -4.21
N LYS A 73 8.59 2.70 -5.44
CA LYS A 73 9.34 3.17 -6.61
C LYS A 73 9.86 4.61 -6.39
N PHE A 74 9.00 5.48 -5.87
CA PHE A 74 9.39 6.84 -5.52
C PHE A 74 10.51 6.87 -4.46
N TYR A 75 10.39 6.06 -3.41
CA TYR A 75 11.41 5.96 -2.36
C TYR A 75 12.76 5.45 -2.90
N GLU A 76 12.75 4.54 -3.87
CA GLU A 76 13.96 4.02 -4.53
C GLU A 76 14.65 5.07 -5.43
N GLU A 77 13.94 6.11 -5.87
CA GLU A 77 14.44 7.14 -6.80
C GLU A 77 14.86 8.46 -6.16
N ILE A 78 14.47 8.73 -4.90
CA ILE A 78 14.81 9.98 -4.21
C ILE A 78 16.25 10.00 -3.70
N ASN A 79 16.86 11.18 -3.71
CA ASN A 79 18.20 11.37 -3.16
C ASN A 79 18.18 11.65 -1.64
N LYS A 80 19.35 11.59 -1.01
CA LYS A 80 19.52 11.80 0.44
C LYS A 80 18.99 13.15 0.95
N LYS A 81 19.09 14.22 0.15
CA LYS A 81 18.60 15.56 0.51
C LYS A 81 17.07 15.60 0.51
N GLU A 82 16.44 15.00 -0.51
CA GLU A 82 14.99 14.85 -0.60
C GLU A 82 14.45 14.00 0.55
N LEU A 83 15.07 12.84 0.81
CA LEU A 83 14.71 11.98 1.93
C LEU A 83 14.77 12.73 3.27
N LYS A 84 15.84 13.50 3.52
CA LYS A 84 15.96 14.34 4.71
C LYS A 84 14.83 15.37 4.80
N ASN A 85 14.50 16.04 3.69
CA ASN A 85 13.43 17.04 3.67
C ASN A 85 12.05 16.41 3.94
N ILE A 86 11.76 15.25 3.34
CA ILE A 86 10.53 14.48 3.59
C ILE A 86 10.46 14.08 5.06
N PHE A 87 11.56 13.57 5.64
CA PHE A 87 11.62 13.23 7.06
C PHE A 87 11.36 14.44 7.96
N MET A 88 11.94 15.60 7.65
CA MET A 88 11.71 16.85 8.39
C MET A 88 10.26 17.32 8.27
N LEU A 89 9.64 17.19 7.09
CA LEU A 89 8.22 17.46 6.91
C LEU A 89 7.37 16.56 7.81
N PHE A 90 7.64 15.26 7.84
CA PHE A 90 6.92 14.34 8.71
C PHE A 90 7.15 14.65 10.19
N LYS A 91 8.39 14.92 10.60
CA LYS A 91 8.72 15.31 11.99
C LYS A 91 7.95 16.57 12.42
N LYS A 92 7.88 17.59 11.57
CA LYS A 92 7.13 18.84 11.84
C LYS A 92 5.62 18.60 12.01
N ASN A 93 5.09 17.56 11.35
CA ASN A 93 3.66 17.23 11.35
C ASN A 93 3.33 15.95 12.12
N ALA A 94 4.20 15.51 13.04
CA ALA A 94 4.08 14.21 13.72
C ALA A 94 2.72 14.03 14.42
N GLY A 95 2.25 15.03 15.17
CA GLY A 95 0.96 14.94 15.87
C GLY A 95 -0.26 14.93 14.93
N PHE A 96 -0.13 15.42 13.69
CA PHE A 96 -1.16 15.23 12.67
C PHE A 96 -1.10 13.81 12.09
N ILE A 97 0.09 13.33 11.77
CA ILE A 97 0.31 11.98 11.23
C ILE A 97 -0.19 10.93 12.19
N GLU A 98 0.13 11.04 13.48
CA GLU A 98 -0.33 10.10 14.51
C GLU A 98 -1.86 9.98 14.57
N LYS A 99 -2.58 11.09 14.39
CA LYS A 99 -4.06 11.09 14.39
C LYS A 99 -4.68 10.42 13.16
N VAL A 100 -4.01 10.48 12.00
CA VAL A 100 -4.56 9.99 10.72
C VAL A 100 -3.92 8.68 10.26
N ALA A 101 -2.82 8.26 10.88
CA ALA A 101 -2.07 7.10 10.46
C ALA A 101 -2.92 5.82 10.59
N ASN A 102 -3.00 5.10 9.49
CA ASN A 102 -3.56 3.76 9.46
C ASN A 102 -2.46 2.79 9.02
N PHE A 103 -2.06 1.88 9.90
CA PHE A 103 -0.97 0.97 9.59
C PHE A 103 -1.31 0.08 8.40
N GLU A 104 -2.56 -0.34 8.23
CA GLU A 104 -2.95 -1.19 7.09
C GLU A 104 -3.17 -0.40 5.80
N ASN A 105 -3.49 0.89 5.90
CA ASN A 105 -3.73 1.76 4.74
C ASN A 105 -2.88 3.03 4.83
N HIS A 106 -1.61 2.96 4.41
CA HIS A 106 -0.71 4.10 4.39
C HIS A 106 -1.18 5.20 3.44
N SER A 107 -1.94 4.85 2.39
CA SER A 107 -2.53 5.83 1.48
C SER A 107 -3.35 6.91 2.18
N VAL A 108 -3.93 6.62 3.34
CA VAL A 108 -4.72 7.58 4.15
C VAL A 108 -3.90 8.80 4.52
N ILE A 109 -2.64 8.64 4.95
CA ILE A 109 -1.77 9.77 5.32
C ILE A 109 -1.59 10.71 4.12
N PHE A 110 -1.37 10.17 2.93
CA PHE A 110 -1.15 10.95 1.71
C PHE A 110 -2.43 11.67 1.27
N ILE A 111 -3.59 11.01 1.39
CA ILE A 111 -4.89 11.63 1.13
C ILE A 111 -5.13 12.80 2.11
N GLU A 112 -4.84 12.61 3.39
CA GLU A 112 -5.01 13.67 4.40
C GLU A 112 -4.00 14.82 4.23
N ILE A 113 -2.79 14.54 3.76
CA ILE A 113 -1.83 15.59 3.37
C ILE A 113 -2.38 16.42 2.21
N LEU A 114 -2.97 15.80 1.18
CA LEU A 114 -3.57 16.50 0.04
C LEU A 114 -4.75 17.39 0.46
N LYS A 115 -5.51 16.98 1.48
CA LYS A 115 -6.60 17.78 2.05
C LYS A 115 -6.13 18.94 2.93
N ASN A 116 -4.87 18.94 3.37
CA ASN A 116 -4.30 20.00 4.20
C ASN A 116 -3.43 20.96 3.35
N PRO A 117 -3.93 22.17 2.99
CA PRO A 117 -3.24 23.04 2.04
C PRO A 117 -1.84 23.49 2.49
N LYS A 118 -1.63 23.61 3.81
CA LYS A 118 -0.34 24.01 4.39
C LYS A 118 0.69 22.89 4.22
N ILE A 119 0.34 21.67 4.60
CA ILE A 119 1.24 20.51 4.49
C ILE A 119 1.48 20.17 3.02
N PHE A 120 0.44 20.22 2.18
CA PHE A 120 0.57 20.00 0.74
C PHE A 120 1.52 21.01 0.07
N ARG A 121 1.45 22.30 0.45
CA ARG A 121 2.38 23.32 -0.06
C ARG A 121 3.82 23.02 0.32
N ASP A 122 4.07 22.70 1.59
CA ASP A 122 5.40 22.34 2.09
C ASP A 122 5.92 21.07 1.36
N ALA A 123 5.08 20.05 1.19
CA ALA A 123 5.41 18.82 0.46
C ALA A 123 5.72 19.10 -1.02
N ARG A 124 4.92 19.93 -1.68
CA ARG A 124 5.12 20.30 -3.08
C ARG A 124 6.44 21.04 -3.28
N GLN A 125 6.84 21.92 -2.37
CA GLN A 125 8.11 22.65 -2.46
C GLN A 125 9.33 21.72 -2.32
N ILE A 126 9.19 20.64 -1.54
CA ILE A 126 10.24 19.62 -1.40
C ILE A 126 10.36 18.80 -2.70
N LEU A 127 9.21 18.48 -3.31
CA LEU A 127 9.12 17.62 -4.50
C LEU A 127 9.20 18.38 -5.83
N SER A 128 9.10 19.72 -5.84
CA SER A 128 9.00 20.54 -7.05
C SER A 128 10.23 20.50 -7.95
N ARG A 129 11.37 20.04 -7.44
CA ARG A 129 12.58 19.80 -8.23
C ARG A 129 12.51 18.53 -9.11
N ASN A 130 11.52 17.66 -8.89
CA ASN A 130 11.38 16.36 -9.56
C ASN A 130 9.91 15.99 -9.89
N ILE A 131 8.97 16.95 -9.94
CA ILE A 131 7.54 16.69 -10.21
C ILE A 131 7.29 15.84 -11.47
N GLY A 132 8.17 15.91 -12.47
CA GLY A 132 8.10 15.08 -13.68
C GLY A 132 8.20 13.57 -13.43
N LYS A 133 8.87 13.13 -12.36
CA LYS A 133 9.04 11.69 -12.02
C LYS A 133 7.88 11.10 -11.22
N LEU A 134 7.03 11.94 -10.61
CA LEU A 134 5.90 11.49 -9.80
C LEU A 134 4.61 11.33 -10.63
N LEU A 135 4.57 11.94 -11.81
CA LEU A 135 3.41 12.00 -12.71
C LEU A 135 3.50 11.03 -13.91
N PHE A 136 4.65 10.38 -14.12
CA PHE A 136 4.88 9.39 -15.18
C PHE A 136 5.48 8.09 -14.64
#